data_AF-A0A0H3XMB0-F1
#
_entry.id   AF-A0A0H3XMB0-F1
#
_cell.length_a   1.000
_cell.length_b   1.000
_cell.length_c   1.000
_cell.angle_alpha   90.00
_cell.angle_beta   90.00
_cell.angle_gamma   90.00
#
_symmetry.space_group_name_H-M   'P 1'
#
loop_
_entity.id
_entity.type
_entity.pdbx_description
1 polymer ?
#
loop_
_entity_poly.entity_id
_entity_poly.type
_entity_poly.pdbx_seq_one_letter_code
_entity_poly.pdbx_strand_id
1 'polypeptide(L)'
;MKKLLACLGALTITTSSASTILACNPGSTSNKTKKDPVVNPIIDKDRKIIKKFTKWTVDSPLLFNSANYQSLKVEDLKQIITNQLPMDKNYEVVLDNETYQPINVKGTEVNNGSIDVSILHKGMAIADRETKQSVFTVNFLTKEINDAKNFWRDLNEKTPGSVSRLTDFKLNFNGAKMSLKTILGLIPSLVSLGKLPTTIPNSFASEDPNQKQWTEFTNQLTRLPAIGNIMKITFDETFEVASRVKIKISGNVGDIINALAPDLIHFHNFLLSQKSENHNNLILSLMQYLFKKPTDINNDGFTKINSQVKHPITTNLDSIIHNLFQSWQTTTGESSKITEPFKLAAMIKIPIWGWETYQIKWDRGDIDLGNKNINKMGKDLFSQLLNHDLTKDVSLKIDLGSIIPTIPVSIPLTKLVNSLIPELLVQPDFNNDEITNNNLTILSGKSVFEITKDGKNWEAANNIGDILNEAVKDVRLKIENLKLKVTSKNDSTVSFETNDNMTTTVMLDIDLNSILK
;
A
#
# COMPACT_ATOMS: atom_id res chain seq x y z
N MET A 1 13.64 5.75 4.21
CA MET A 1 12.28 6.04 3.72
C MET A 1 11.22 5.03 4.17
N LYS A 2 11.28 3.73 3.83
CA LYS A 2 10.28 2.74 4.31
C LYS A 2 10.10 2.71 5.84
N LYS A 3 11.19 2.82 6.61
CA LYS A 3 11.14 2.90 8.09
C LYS A 3 10.74 4.29 8.62
N LEU A 4 10.96 5.37 7.86
CA LEU A 4 10.57 6.75 8.21
C LEU A 4 9.07 6.98 7.95
N LEU A 5 8.55 6.46 6.82
CA LEU A 5 7.11 6.28 6.58
C LEU A 5 6.50 5.30 7.59
N ALA A 6 7.23 4.26 8.01
CA ALA A 6 6.78 3.43 9.11
C ALA A 6 6.71 4.24 10.41
N CYS A 7 7.62 5.17 10.71
CA CYS A 7 7.54 6.03 11.91
C CYS A 7 6.34 6.99 11.88
N LEU A 8 6.05 7.61 10.74
CA LEU A 8 4.83 8.43 10.54
C LEU A 8 3.55 7.57 10.55
N GLY A 9 3.61 6.36 10.00
CA GLY A 9 2.54 5.36 10.03
C GLY A 9 2.43 4.60 11.35
N ALA A 10 3.34 4.82 12.30
CA ALA A 10 3.41 4.11 13.56
C ALA A 10 2.93 4.97 14.75
N LEU A 11 2.76 6.27 14.55
CA LEU A 11 1.90 7.12 15.39
C LEU A 11 0.42 6.69 15.33
N THR A 12 0.03 5.86 14.37
CA THR A 12 -1.35 5.48 14.05
C THR A 12 -1.64 3.98 14.21
N ILE A 13 -0.82 3.23 14.96
CA ILE A 13 -1.04 1.79 15.20
C ILE A 13 -1.25 1.55 16.70
N THR A 14 -2.52 1.45 17.15
CA THR A 14 -3.11 0.47 18.10
C THR A 14 -4.22 1.04 19.00
N THR A 15 -5.46 0.76 18.64
CA THR A 15 -6.48 0.32 19.61
C THR A 15 -7.27 -0.84 19.00
N SER A 16 -6.87 -2.07 19.29
CA SER A 16 -7.78 -3.21 19.20
C SER A 16 -7.46 -4.15 20.35
N SER A 17 -8.09 -3.89 21.49
CA SER A 17 -8.23 -4.87 22.56
C SER A 17 -9.66 -4.79 23.09
N ALA A 18 -10.34 -5.95 23.02
CA ALA A 18 -11.72 -6.27 23.42
C ALA A 18 -12.80 -5.72 22.46
N SER A 19 -13.74 -6.49 21.90
CA SER A 19 -14.40 -7.67 22.44
C SER A 19 -15.09 -8.45 21.31
N THR A 20 -14.80 -9.75 21.16
CA THR A 20 -15.86 -10.70 20.78
C THR A 20 -15.67 -11.94 21.63
N ILE A 21 -16.53 -12.02 22.64
CA ILE A 21 -16.89 -13.23 23.35
C ILE A 21 -17.31 -14.25 22.28
N LEU A 22 -16.47 -15.26 22.03
CA LEU A 22 -16.92 -16.50 21.41
C LEU A 22 -17.78 -17.21 22.45
N ALA A 23 -19.08 -16.92 22.42
CA ALA A 23 -20.06 -17.73 23.10
C ALA A 23 -20.09 -19.09 22.37
N CYS A 24 -19.39 -20.07 22.93
CA CYS A 24 -19.73 -21.47 22.75
C CYS A 24 -21.19 -21.64 23.19
N ASN A 25 -22.07 -22.02 22.27
CA ASN A 25 -23.36 -22.57 22.63
C ASN A 25 -23.33 -24.08 22.32
N PRO A 26 -23.32 -24.96 23.33
CA PRO A 26 -23.48 -26.38 23.14
C PRO A 26 -24.97 -26.73 23.03
N GLY A 27 -25.32 -27.46 21.98
CA GLY A 27 -26.49 -28.33 21.98
C GLY A 27 -27.79 -27.74 21.41
N SER A 28 -28.24 -28.34 20.32
CA SER A 28 -29.67 -28.65 20.12
C SER A 28 -29.80 -29.64 18.96
N THR A 29 -29.81 -30.92 19.32
CA THR A 29 -30.38 -32.00 18.52
C THR A 29 -31.88 -31.75 18.31
N SER A 30 -32.34 -31.74 17.06
CA SER A 30 -33.73 -32.10 16.78
C SER A 30 -33.83 -32.83 15.44
N ASN A 31 -34.22 -34.10 15.56
CA ASN A 31 -34.58 -34.99 14.46
C ASN A 31 -35.76 -34.42 13.67
N LYS A 32 -35.61 -34.30 12.35
CA LYS A 32 -36.71 -34.49 11.40
C LYS A 32 -36.24 -35.35 10.23
N THR A 33 -36.43 -36.65 10.41
CA THR A 33 -36.48 -37.67 9.36
C THR A 33 -37.54 -37.28 8.33
N LYS A 34 -37.11 -36.69 7.22
CA LYS A 34 -37.84 -36.85 5.95
C LYS A 34 -37.24 -38.07 5.27
N LYS A 35 -38.05 -39.13 5.16
CA LYS A 35 -37.73 -40.28 4.30
C LYS A 35 -37.67 -39.77 2.87
N ASP A 36 -36.46 -39.52 2.38
CA ASP A 36 -36.21 -39.48 0.95
C ASP A 36 -36.50 -40.88 0.37
N PRO A 37 -37.09 -40.95 -0.84
CA PRO A 37 -37.31 -42.24 -1.48
C PRO A 37 -35.96 -42.92 -1.68
N VAL A 38 -35.90 -44.23 -1.42
CA VAL A 38 -34.72 -45.06 -1.61
C VAL A 38 -34.31 -45.01 -3.08
N VAL A 39 -33.47 -44.04 -3.44
CA VAL A 39 -32.70 -44.06 -4.68
C VAL A 39 -31.55 -45.03 -4.42
N ASN A 40 -31.49 -46.09 -5.21
CA ASN A 40 -30.43 -47.10 -5.14
C ASN A 40 -29.05 -46.39 -5.06
N PRO A 41 -28.24 -46.59 -4.01
CA PRO A 41 -27.02 -45.80 -3.75
C PRO A 41 -25.99 -45.87 -4.89
N ILE A 42 -26.09 -46.88 -5.76
CA ILE A 42 -25.30 -47.04 -6.98
C ILE A 42 -25.73 -46.05 -8.07
N ILE A 43 -27.05 -45.84 -8.25
CA ILE A 43 -27.62 -44.88 -9.21
C ILE A 43 -27.23 -43.44 -8.85
N ASP A 44 -27.02 -43.17 -7.57
CA ASP A 44 -26.60 -41.84 -7.08
C ASP A 44 -25.12 -41.54 -7.36
N LYS A 45 -24.23 -42.55 -7.32
CA LYS A 45 -22.80 -42.38 -7.67
C LYS A 45 -22.59 -42.17 -9.16
N ASP A 46 -23.18 -43.00 -10.02
CA ASP A 46 -23.11 -42.85 -11.48
C ASP A 46 -23.61 -41.46 -11.89
N ARG A 47 -24.76 -41.04 -11.34
CA ARG A 47 -25.33 -39.71 -11.61
C ARG A 47 -24.41 -38.57 -11.15
N LYS A 48 -23.76 -38.70 -9.97
CA LYS A 48 -22.81 -37.69 -9.48
C LYS A 48 -21.57 -37.58 -10.37
N ILE A 49 -21.08 -38.72 -10.87
CA ILE A 49 -19.96 -38.78 -11.82
C ILE A 49 -20.37 -38.12 -13.13
N ILE A 50 -21.45 -38.57 -13.78
CA ILE A 50 -21.94 -38.00 -15.04
C ILE A 50 -22.15 -36.48 -14.91
N LYS A 51 -22.80 -36.02 -13.83
CA LYS A 51 -23.01 -34.59 -13.58
C LYS A 51 -21.70 -33.79 -13.52
N LYS A 52 -20.60 -34.37 -13.00
CA LYS A 52 -19.28 -33.73 -13.02
C LYS A 52 -18.71 -33.66 -14.44
N PHE A 53 -18.83 -34.72 -15.24
CA PHE A 53 -18.37 -34.70 -16.63
C PHE A 53 -19.15 -33.70 -17.47
N THR A 54 -20.48 -33.70 -17.39
CA THR A 54 -21.32 -32.70 -18.09
C THR A 54 -20.91 -31.28 -17.72
N LYS A 55 -20.60 -31.02 -16.43
CA LYS A 55 -20.09 -29.73 -15.98
C LYS A 55 -18.74 -29.38 -16.64
N TRP A 56 -17.81 -30.34 -16.72
CA TRP A 56 -16.51 -30.14 -17.37
C TRP A 56 -16.59 -29.98 -18.89
N THR A 57 -17.62 -30.53 -19.51
CA THR A 57 -17.90 -30.37 -20.93
C THR A 57 -18.49 -29.00 -21.24
N VAL A 58 -19.49 -28.55 -20.47
CA VAL A 58 -20.37 -27.42 -20.87
C VAL A 58 -20.15 -26.16 -20.04
N ASP A 59 -19.94 -26.28 -18.73
CA ASP A 59 -20.05 -25.14 -17.81
C ASP A 59 -18.68 -24.60 -17.35
N SER A 60 -17.77 -25.48 -16.94
CA SER A 60 -16.51 -25.08 -16.31
C SER A 60 -15.48 -26.18 -16.46
N PRO A 61 -14.28 -25.91 -16.99
CA PRO A 61 -13.28 -26.95 -17.21
C PRO A 61 -12.87 -27.62 -15.88
N LEU A 62 -12.38 -28.85 -16.00
CA LEU A 62 -11.63 -29.52 -14.94
C LEU A 62 -10.40 -28.67 -14.60
N LEU A 63 -10.35 -28.17 -13.36
CA LEU A 63 -9.21 -27.41 -12.85
C LEU A 63 -8.28 -28.32 -12.03
N PHE A 64 -6.98 -28.19 -12.27
CA PHE A 64 -5.94 -28.90 -11.50
C PHE A 64 -4.71 -28.00 -11.33
N ASN A 65 -3.88 -28.28 -10.34
CA ASN A 65 -2.65 -27.51 -10.14
C ASN A 65 -1.52 -28.16 -10.95
N SER A 66 -0.83 -27.38 -11.78
CA SER A 66 0.39 -27.84 -12.46
C SER A 66 1.22 -26.66 -12.94
N ALA A 67 2.49 -26.63 -12.51
CA ALA A 67 3.47 -25.64 -12.98
C ALA A 67 4.11 -25.99 -14.34
N ASN A 68 3.80 -27.16 -14.91
CA ASN A 68 4.34 -27.59 -16.20
C ASN A 68 3.28 -28.34 -17.02
N TYR A 69 2.15 -27.68 -17.25
CA TYR A 69 1.07 -28.25 -18.04
C TYR A 69 1.47 -28.53 -19.50
N GLN A 70 2.52 -27.87 -20.00
CA GLN A 70 3.05 -28.08 -21.34
C GLN A 70 3.64 -29.48 -21.53
N SER A 71 4.09 -30.13 -20.44
CA SER A 71 4.57 -31.51 -20.46
C SER A 71 3.53 -32.54 -20.00
N LEU A 72 2.28 -32.13 -19.83
CA LEU A 72 1.22 -33.01 -19.33
C LEU A 72 0.98 -34.16 -20.29
N LYS A 73 1.06 -35.39 -19.78
CA LYS A 73 0.74 -36.60 -20.55
C LYS A 73 -0.70 -37.03 -20.27
N VAL A 74 -1.26 -37.82 -21.19
CA VAL A 74 -2.63 -38.33 -21.06
C VAL A 74 -2.80 -39.17 -19.78
N GLU A 75 -1.78 -39.93 -19.35
CA GLU A 75 -1.84 -40.71 -18.11
C GLU A 75 -1.91 -39.83 -16.85
N ASP A 76 -1.27 -38.67 -16.85
CA ASP A 76 -1.37 -37.71 -15.75
C ASP A 76 -2.81 -37.20 -15.62
N LEU A 77 -3.46 -36.94 -16.76
CA LEU A 77 -4.88 -36.55 -16.81
C LEU A 77 -5.80 -37.66 -16.29
N LYS A 78 -5.52 -38.93 -16.59
CA LYS A 78 -6.28 -40.07 -16.05
C LYS A 78 -6.28 -40.04 -14.53
N GLN A 79 -5.11 -39.80 -13.93
CA GLN A 79 -4.96 -39.71 -12.49
C GLN A 79 -5.67 -38.47 -11.92
N ILE A 80 -5.54 -37.31 -12.56
CA ILE A 80 -6.22 -36.07 -12.15
C ILE A 80 -7.74 -36.25 -12.15
N ILE A 81 -8.29 -36.76 -13.24
CA ILE A 81 -9.74 -37.02 -13.41
C ILE A 81 -10.21 -37.99 -12.31
N THR A 82 -9.50 -39.12 -12.14
CA THR A 82 -9.85 -40.15 -11.15
C THR A 82 -9.88 -39.57 -9.73
N ASN A 83 -8.86 -38.78 -9.36
CA ASN A 83 -8.75 -38.18 -8.03
C ASN A 83 -9.86 -37.17 -7.71
N GLN A 84 -10.50 -36.57 -8.74
CA GLN A 84 -11.58 -35.61 -8.55
C GLN A 84 -12.97 -36.25 -8.56
N LEU A 85 -13.07 -37.56 -8.76
CA LEU A 85 -14.33 -38.28 -8.83
C LEU A 85 -14.51 -39.17 -7.59
N PRO A 86 -15.75 -39.40 -7.15
CA PRO A 86 -16.04 -40.31 -6.04
C PRO A 86 -15.95 -41.78 -6.48
N MET A 87 -14.80 -42.19 -7.02
CA MET A 87 -14.56 -43.52 -7.58
C MET A 87 -14.14 -44.53 -6.52
N ASP A 88 -14.64 -45.76 -6.66
CA ASP A 88 -14.13 -46.94 -5.96
C ASP A 88 -13.57 -47.94 -6.98
N LYS A 89 -13.06 -49.09 -6.51
CA LYS A 89 -12.40 -50.11 -7.34
C LYS A 89 -13.25 -50.67 -8.50
N ASN A 90 -14.55 -50.40 -8.54
CA ASN A 90 -15.43 -50.86 -9.61
C ASN A 90 -15.52 -49.87 -10.78
N TYR A 91 -14.87 -48.71 -10.68
CA TYR A 91 -14.88 -47.67 -11.71
C TYR A 91 -13.52 -47.59 -12.39
N GLU A 92 -13.56 -47.33 -13.69
CA GLU A 92 -12.38 -47.07 -14.50
C GLU A 92 -12.61 -45.87 -15.41
N VAL A 93 -11.62 -44.97 -15.47
CA VAL A 93 -11.54 -43.90 -16.45
C VAL A 93 -10.80 -44.42 -17.68
N VAL A 94 -11.44 -44.34 -18.84
CA VAL A 94 -10.86 -44.67 -20.14
C VAL A 94 -10.76 -43.38 -20.94
N LEU A 95 -9.55 -43.06 -21.40
CA LEU A 95 -9.25 -41.86 -22.16
C LEU A 95 -9.05 -42.23 -23.63
N ASP A 96 -9.57 -41.42 -24.54
CA ASP A 96 -9.29 -41.53 -25.97
C ASP A 96 -8.11 -40.64 -26.35
N ASN A 97 -6.94 -41.26 -26.54
CA ASN A 97 -5.71 -40.55 -26.87
C ASN A 97 -5.75 -39.82 -28.21
N GLU A 98 -6.57 -40.26 -29.17
CA GLU A 98 -6.67 -39.63 -30.50
C GLU A 98 -7.34 -38.26 -30.43
N THR A 99 -8.13 -38.04 -29.39
CA THR A 99 -8.88 -36.79 -29.16
C THR A 99 -8.15 -35.80 -28.26
N TYR A 100 -6.97 -36.17 -27.74
CA TYR A 100 -6.21 -35.33 -26.82
C TYR A 100 -5.74 -34.04 -27.50
N GLN A 101 -6.21 -32.91 -26.98
CA GLN A 101 -5.74 -31.59 -27.33
C GLN A 101 -5.10 -30.95 -26.09
N PRO A 102 -3.82 -30.56 -26.15
CA PRO A 102 -3.17 -29.89 -25.03
C PRO A 102 -3.75 -28.49 -24.80
N ILE A 103 -3.58 -27.98 -23.58
CA ILE A 103 -3.88 -26.57 -23.28
C ILE A 103 -2.98 -25.70 -24.16
N ASN A 104 -3.56 -24.68 -24.81
CA ASN A 104 -2.83 -23.74 -25.64
C ASN A 104 -3.07 -22.30 -25.16
N VAL A 105 -1.99 -21.62 -24.80
CA VAL A 105 -1.98 -20.21 -24.39
C VAL A 105 -1.19 -19.41 -25.42
N LYS A 106 -1.85 -18.49 -26.13
CA LYS A 106 -1.24 -17.60 -27.13
C LYS A 106 -1.66 -16.17 -26.85
N GLY A 107 -0.74 -15.37 -26.29
CA GLY A 107 -1.06 -14.01 -25.85
C GLY A 107 -2.21 -14.03 -24.83
N THR A 108 -3.32 -13.37 -25.15
CA THR A 108 -4.53 -13.33 -24.30
C THR A 108 -5.51 -14.47 -24.57
N GLU A 109 -5.29 -15.27 -25.62
CA GLU A 109 -6.15 -16.41 -25.93
C GLU A 109 -5.73 -17.64 -25.12
N VAL A 110 -6.69 -18.19 -24.38
CA VAL A 110 -6.53 -19.44 -23.64
C VAL A 110 -7.58 -20.42 -24.15
N ASN A 111 -7.11 -21.44 -24.84
CA ASN A 111 -7.92 -22.59 -25.22
C ASN A 111 -7.70 -23.68 -24.16
N ASN A 112 -8.81 -24.17 -23.62
CA ASN A 112 -8.77 -25.33 -22.73
C ASN A 112 -8.14 -26.51 -23.49
N GLY A 113 -7.43 -27.36 -22.76
CA GLY A 113 -7.16 -28.69 -23.28
C GLY A 113 -8.46 -29.49 -23.29
N SER A 114 -8.55 -30.48 -24.17
CA SER A 114 -9.72 -31.34 -24.26
C SER A 114 -9.31 -32.80 -24.46
N ILE A 115 -10.12 -33.71 -23.95
CA ILE A 115 -9.97 -35.15 -24.22
C ILE A 115 -11.32 -35.83 -24.06
N ASP A 116 -11.62 -36.79 -24.92
CA ASP A 116 -12.80 -37.62 -24.78
C ASP A 116 -12.58 -38.72 -23.75
N VAL A 117 -13.55 -38.83 -22.84
CA VAL A 117 -13.48 -39.71 -21.68
C VAL A 117 -14.72 -40.58 -21.62
N SER A 118 -14.48 -41.88 -21.41
CA SER A 118 -15.50 -42.85 -21.05
C SER A 118 -15.27 -43.33 -19.63
N ILE A 119 -16.34 -43.63 -18.91
CA ILE A 119 -16.24 -44.28 -17.60
C ILE A 119 -16.88 -45.65 -17.67
N LEU A 120 -16.15 -46.64 -17.18
CA LEU A 120 -16.67 -47.99 -17.03
C LEU A 120 -17.02 -48.22 -15.57
N HIS A 121 -18.23 -48.72 -15.31
CA HIS A 121 -18.62 -49.29 -14.03
C HIS A 121 -18.77 -50.80 -14.19
N LYS A 122 -17.89 -51.58 -13.55
CA LYS A 122 -17.76 -53.04 -13.73
C LYS A 122 -17.60 -53.43 -15.21
N GLY A 123 -16.80 -52.67 -15.96
CA GLY A 123 -16.52 -52.91 -17.37
C GLY A 123 -17.61 -52.46 -18.35
N MET A 124 -18.73 -51.88 -17.88
CA MET A 124 -19.78 -51.33 -18.75
C MET A 124 -19.74 -49.81 -18.75
N ALA A 125 -19.81 -49.20 -19.94
CA ALA A 125 -19.83 -47.75 -20.06
C ALA A 125 -21.06 -47.15 -19.38
N ILE A 126 -20.86 -46.19 -18.49
CA ILE A 126 -21.96 -45.41 -17.93
C ILE A 126 -22.38 -44.34 -18.94
N ALA A 127 -23.68 -44.20 -19.16
CA ALA A 127 -24.24 -43.22 -20.09
C ALA A 127 -25.11 -42.21 -19.35
N ASP A 128 -25.11 -40.98 -19.85
CA ASP A 128 -26.10 -39.98 -19.45
C ASP A 128 -27.51 -40.47 -19.80
N ARG A 129 -28.44 -40.34 -18.86
CA ARG A 129 -29.79 -40.90 -19.02
C ARG A 129 -30.64 -40.10 -20.00
N GLU A 130 -30.38 -38.80 -20.13
CA GLU A 130 -31.11 -37.86 -20.95
C GLU A 130 -30.53 -37.84 -22.37
N THR A 131 -29.22 -37.66 -22.51
CA THR A 131 -28.56 -37.54 -23.82
C THR A 131 -28.14 -38.88 -24.42
N LYS A 132 -28.13 -39.96 -23.62
CA LYS A 132 -27.62 -41.30 -23.99
C LYS A 132 -26.14 -41.33 -24.36
N GLN A 133 -25.40 -40.25 -24.13
CA GLN A 133 -23.96 -40.19 -24.40
C GLN A 133 -23.18 -40.93 -23.30
N SER A 134 -22.24 -41.77 -23.72
CA SER A 134 -21.31 -42.48 -22.83
C SER A 134 -19.86 -41.99 -22.94
N VAL A 135 -19.61 -41.09 -23.90
CA VAL A 135 -18.33 -40.42 -24.13
C VAL A 135 -18.56 -38.93 -23.85
N PHE A 136 -17.67 -38.35 -23.05
CA PHE A 136 -17.74 -36.96 -22.63
C PHE A 136 -16.44 -36.26 -22.98
N THR A 137 -16.52 -35.17 -23.74
CA THR A 137 -15.38 -34.29 -23.96
C THR A 137 -15.11 -33.50 -22.68
N VAL A 138 -14.03 -33.83 -21.97
CA VAL A 138 -13.60 -33.12 -20.77
C VAL A 138 -12.69 -31.98 -21.19
N ASN A 139 -13.16 -30.75 -20.97
CA ASN A 139 -12.28 -29.59 -21.04
C ASN A 139 -11.49 -29.48 -19.74
N PHE A 140 -10.20 -29.19 -19.82
CA PHE A 140 -9.33 -29.05 -18.65
C PHE A 140 -8.39 -27.84 -18.78
N LEU A 141 -8.04 -27.27 -17.63
CA LEU A 141 -7.16 -26.11 -17.52
C LEU A 141 -6.42 -26.16 -16.17
N THR A 142 -5.23 -25.56 -16.08
CA THR A 142 -4.61 -25.40 -14.77
C THR A 142 -5.30 -24.30 -13.97
N LYS A 143 -5.27 -24.43 -12.63
CA LYS A 143 -5.74 -23.39 -11.73
C LYS A 143 -4.96 -22.09 -11.95
N GLU A 144 -3.66 -22.20 -12.17
CA GLU A 144 -2.77 -21.06 -12.44
C GLU A 144 -3.21 -20.25 -13.66
N ILE A 145 -3.52 -20.91 -14.79
CA ILE A 145 -4.00 -20.21 -15.99
C ILE A 145 -5.39 -19.61 -15.77
N ASN A 146 -6.30 -20.38 -15.15
CA ASN A 146 -7.66 -19.91 -14.88
C ASN A 146 -7.66 -18.65 -14.00
N ASP A 147 -6.94 -18.68 -12.88
CA ASP A 147 -6.87 -17.58 -11.93
C ASP A 147 -6.21 -16.34 -12.56
N ALA A 148 -5.11 -16.52 -13.29
CA ALA A 148 -4.43 -15.42 -13.99
C ALA A 148 -5.31 -14.80 -15.09
N LYS A 149 -6.02 -15.62 -15.87
CA LYS A 149 -6.92 -15.18 -16.94
C LYS A 149 -8.11 -14.41 -16.38
N ASN A 150 -8.75 -14.95 -15.35
CA ASN A 150 -9.89 -14.28 -14.70
C ASN A 150 -9.46 -12.96 -14.09
N PHE A 151 -8.31 -12.93 -13.41
CA PHE A 151 -7.80 -11.68 -12.82
C PHE A 151 -7.50 -10.63 -13.89
N TRP A 152 -6.84 -11.04 -14.98
CA TRP A 152 -6.59 -10.17 -16.13
C TRP A 152 -7.88 -9.63 -16.75
N ARG A 153 -8.90 -10.47 -16.92
CA ARG A 153 -10.21 -10.06 -17.44
C ARG A 153 -10.86 -9.04 -16.51
N ASP A 154 -10.92 -9.35 -15.22
CA ASP A 154 -11.49 -8.47 -14.21
C ASP A 154 -10.77 -7.12 -14.17
N LEU A 155 -9.44 -7.09 -14.34
CA LEU A 155 -8.70 -5.84 -14.44
C LEU A 155 -9.14 -5.02 -15.67
N ASN A 156 -9.25 -5.62 -16.85
CA ASN A 156 -9.69 -4.91 -18.05
C ASN A 156 -11.15 -4.45 -18.00
N GLU A 157 -12.04 -5.21 -17.36
CA GLU A 157 -13.47 -4.92 -17.32
C GLU A 157 -13.86 -3.98 -16.18
N LYS A 158 -13.24 -4.12 -15.00
CA LYS A 158 -13.64 -3.40 -13.77
C LYS A 158 -12.78 -2.16 -13.47
N THR A 159 -11.54 -2.10 -13.98
CA THR A 159 -10.61 -1.01 -13.64
C THR A 159 -10.87 0.30 -14.40
N PRO A 160 -11.21 0.31 -15.70
CA PRO A 160 -11.43 1.55 -16.42
C PRO A 160 -12.55 2.40 -15.79
N GLY A 161 -12.25 3.65 -15.47
CA GLY A 161 -13.19 4.59 -14.84
C GLY A 161 -13.44 4.34 -13.35
N SER A 162 -12.71 3.39 -12.73
CA SER A 162 -12.84 3.13 -11.31
C SER A 162 -12.40 4.36 -10.49
N VAL A 163 -13.18 4.64 -9.45
CA VAL A 163 -12.84 5.65 -8.45
C VAL A 163 -12.56 4.93 -7.15
N SER A 164 -11.28 4.86 -6.80
CA SER A 164 -10.83 4.31 -5.52
C SER A 164 -10.62 5.47 -4.53
N ARG A 165 -10.87 5.22 -3.25
CA ARG A 165 -10.58 6.16 -2.17
C ARG A 165 -9.27 5.75 -1.51
N LEU A 166 -8.37 6.70 -1.29
CA LEU A 166 -7.11 6.44 -0.58
C LEU A 166 -7.38 5.87 0.82
N THR A 167 -8.47 6.30 1.45
CA THR A 167 -8.87 5.82 2.77
C THR A 167 -9.21 4.32 2.77
N ASP A 168 -9.74 3.75 1.70
CA ASP A 168 -10.09 2.32 1.67
C ASP A 168 -8.87 1.39 1.46
N PHE A 169 -7.69 1.97 1.21
CA PHE A 169 -6.44 1.27 0.94
C PHE A 169 -5.95 0.46 2.14
N LYS A 170 -5.63 -0.83 1.95
CA LYS A 170 -5.20 -1.70 3.06
C LYS A 170 -3.68 -1.81 3.11
N LEU A 171 -3.05 -1.17 4.09
CA LEU A 171 -1.63 -1.33 4.37
C LEU A 171 -1.36 -2.68 5.04
N ASN A 172 -0.38 -3.41 4.52
CA ASN A 172 0.08 -4.70 5.07
C ASN A 172 1.24 -4.49 6.06
N PHE A 173 1.02 -4.85 7.32
CA PHE A 173 2.01 -4.86 8.38
C PHE A 173 2.26 -6.30 8.84
N ASN A 174 3.31 -6.93 8.30
CA ASN A 174 3.72 -8.29 8.66
C ASN A 174 2.58 -9.32 8.68
N GLY A 175 1.69 -9.28 7.68
CA GLY A 175 0.58 -10.22 7.51
C GLY A 175 -0.78 -9.70 7.99
N ALA A 176 -0.82 -8.62 8.77
CA ALA A 176 -2.06 -7.93 9.12
C ALA A 176 -2.37 -6.84 8.08
N LYS A 177 -3.54 -6.89 7.43
CA LYS A 177 -4.02 -5.86 6.50
C LYS A 177 -4.95 -4.90 7.24
N MET A 178 -4.60 -3.61 7.29
CA MET A 178 -5.44 -2.58 7.91
C MET A 178 -5.73 -1.46 6.92
N SER A 179 -7.00 -1.05 6.80
CA SER A 179 -7.35 0.07 5.92
C SER A 179 -6.74 1.38 6.43
N LEU A 180 -6.33 2.26 5.52
CA LEU A 180 -5.82 3.57 5.84
C LEU A 180 -6.90 4.39 6.55
N LYS A 181 -8.18 4.19 6.25
CA LYS A 181 -9.32 4.75 6.96
C LYS A 181 -9.32 4.35 8.43
N THR A 182 -9.01 3.10 8.75
CA THR A 182 -8.88 2.64 10.14
C THR A 182 -7.68 3.31 10.81
N ILE A 183 -6.55 3.39 10.12
CA ILE A 183 -5.30 4.02 10.60
C ILE A 183 -5.51 5.52 10.85
N LEU A 184 -6.14 6.21 9.91
CA LEU A 184 -6.46 7.63 9.96
C LEU A 184 -7.62 7.93 10.90
N GLY A 185 -8.55 6.99 11.07
CA GLY A 185 -9.63 7.03 12.06
C GLY A 185 -9.13 6.90 13.51
N LEU A 186 -7.84 6.63 13.72
CA LEU A 186 -7.19 6.75 15.02
C LEU A 186 -6.65 8.17 15.26
N ILE A 187 -6.42 8.98 14.21
CA ILE A 187 -6.05 10.39 14.35
C ILE A 187 -7.13 11.20 15.09
N PRO A 188 -8.44 11.09 14.82
CA PRO A 188 -9.45 11.70 15.67
C PRO A 188 -9.38 11.20 17.09
N SER A 189 -9.04 9.93 17.35
CA SER A 189 -8.82 9.45 18.72
C SER A 189 -7.60 10.10 19.39
N LEU A 190 -6.59 10.51 18.62
CA LEU A 190 -5.41 11.26 19.10
C LEU A 190 -5.72 12.75 19.31
N VAL A 191 -6.57 13.33 18.46
CA VAL A 191 -7.02 14.74 18.53
C VAL A 191 -8.14 14.94 19.56
N SER A 192 -8.99 13.94 19.77
CA SER A 192 -10.03 13.92 20.81
C SER A 192 -9.45 13.77 22.22
N LEU A 193 -8.16 13.42 22.33
CA LEU A 193 -7.42 13.68 23.54
C LEU A 193 -7.27 15.20 23.62
N GLY A 194 -8.17 15.88 24.34
CA GLY A 194 -8.08 17.30 24.68
C GLY A 194 -6.88 17.65 25.59
N LYS A 195 -5.73 17.03 25.32
CA LYS A 195 -4.47 17.05 26.06
C LYS A 195 -3.29 17.42 25.17
N LEU A 196 -3.45 17.46 23.83
CA LEU A 196 -2.46 18.13 23.00
C LEU A 196 -2.54 19.64 23.31
N PRO A 197 -1.43 20.29 23.71
CA PRO A 197 -1.46 21.72 23.96
C PRO A 197 -1.73 22.47 22.65
N THR A 198 -2.50 23.55 22.73
CA THR A 198 -2.76 24.46 21.61
C THR A 198 -1.74 25.59 21.52
N THR A 199 -0.86 25.71 22.51
CA THR A 199 0.23 26.69 22.56
C THR A 199 1.53 25.95 22.79
N ILE A 200 2.58 26.39 22.11
CA ILE A 200 3.90 25.77 22.22
C ILE A 200 4.51 26.13 23.58
N PRO A 201 5.18 25.19 24.28
CA PRO A 201 5.83 25.48 25.55
C PRO A 201 6.84 26.63 25.46
N ASN A 202 6.81 27.53 26.46
CA ASN A 202 7.78 28.62 26.59
C ASN A 202 9.03 28.20 27.38
N SER A 203 8.94 27.08 28.11
CA SER A 203 10.04 26.42 28.80
C SER A 203 9.88 24.88 28.76
N PHE A 204 10.99 24.16 28.89
CA PHE A 204 10.98 22.70 29.06
C PHE A 204 10.77 22.25 30.52
N ALA A 205 10.59 23.20 31.44
CA ALA A 205 10.35 22.94 32.85
C ALA A 205 8.95 22.30 33.08
N SER A 206 8.83 21.47 34.11
CA SER A 206 7.56 20.78 34.44
C SER A 206 6.43 21.71 34.88
N GLU A 207 6.78 22.94 35.25
CA GLU A 207 5.89 24.00 35.69
C GLU A 207 5.20 24.69 34.51
N ASP A 208 5.77 24.62 33.30
CA ASP A 208 5.12 25.13 32.10
C ASP A 208 3.87 24.26 31.81
N PRO A 209 2.66 24.84 31.80
CA PRO A 209 1.43 24.09 31.64
C PRO A 209 1.34 23.38 30.27
N ASN A 210 1.90 23.98 29.21
CA ASN A 210 1.92 23.40 27.88
C ASN A 210 2.94 22.26 27.80
N GLN A 211 4.11 22.42 28.45
CA GLN A 211 5.09 21.33 28.55
C GLN A 211 4.53 20.13 29.33
N LYS A 212 3.81 20.41 30.41
CA LYS A 212 3.13 19.37 31.19
C LYS A 212 2.07 18.64 30.37
N GLN A 213 1.27 19.37 29.58
CA GLN A 213 0.29 18.79 28.66
C GLN A 213 0.96 17.92 27.59
N TRP A 214 2.03 18.42 26.96
CA TRP A 214 2.82 17.64 25.99
C TRP A 214 3.40 16.36 26.60
N THR A 215 3.96 16.45 27.80
CA THR A 215 4.51 15.30 28.53
C THR A 215 3.42 14.28 28.86
N GLU A 216 2.24 14.73 29.29
CA GLU A 216 1.11 13.85 29.60
C GLU A 216 0.55 13.19 28.32
N PHE A 217 0.51 13.91 27.21
CA PHE A 217 0.15 13.37 25.89
C PHE A 217 1.12 12.26 25.45
N THR A 218 2.42 12.54 25.45
CA THR A 218 3.45 11.55 25.06
C THR A 218 3.51 10.35 26.02
N ASN A 219 3.29 10.54 27.32
CA ASN A 219 3.14 9.45 28.29
C ASN A 219 1.94 8.55 28.00
N GLN A 220 0.84 9.10 27.48
CA GLN A 220 -0.29 8.28 27.06
C GLN A 220 0.00 7.51 25.78
N LEU A 221 0.66 8.14 24.80
CA LEU A 221 1.12 7.45 23.59
C LEU A 221 2.01 6.25 23.93
N THR A 222 2.94 6.41 24.87
CA THR A 222 3.85 5.33 25.28
C THR A 222 3.14 4.18 26.02
N ARG A 223 1.95 4.41 26.59
CA ARG A 223 1.13 3.38 27.24
C ARG A 223 0.30 2.55 26.25
N LEU A 224 0.14 3.02 25.00
CA LEU A 224 -0.55 2.26 23.96
C LEU A 224 0.39 1.16 23.42
N PRO A 225 0.03 -0.13 23.48
CA PRO A 225 0.98 -1.23 23.29
C PRO A 225 1.82 -1.19 22.01
N ALA A 226 1.28 -0.85 20.83
CA ALA A 226 2.14 -0.74 19.64
C ALA A 226 2.76 0.64 19.48
N ILE A 227 2.08 1.74 19.84
CA ILE A 227 2.69 3.09 19.76
C ILE A 227 3.89 3.18 20.71
N GLY A 228 3.77 2.69 21.94
CA GLY A 228 4.87 2.65 22.90
C GLY A 228 6.06 1.79 22.47
N ASN A 229 5.82 0.70 21.73
CA ASN A 229 6.91 -0.08 21.12
C ASN A 229 7.56 0.67 19.98
N ILE A 230 6.77 1.38 19.17
CA ILE A 230 7.25 2.21 18.06
C ILE A 230 8.12 3.35 18.56
N MET A 231 7.70 4.07 19.61
CA MET A 231 8.47 5.18 20.18
C MET A 231 9.84 4.73 20.72
N LYS A 232 9.99 3.45 21.07
CA LYS A 232 11.25 2.85 21.51
C LYS A 232 12.15 2.40 20.35
N ILE A 233 11.67 2.41 19.10
CA ILE A 233 12.48 2.00 17.95
C ILE A 233 13.67 2.95 17.83
N THR A 234 14.86 2.37 17.91
CA THR A 234 16.10 3.00 17.51
C THR A 234 16.49 2.49 16.13
N PHE A 235 17.15 3.34 15.35
CA PHE A 235 17.72 2.95 14.07
C PHE A 235 19.15 3.49 13.98
N ASP A 236 20.03 2.68 13.40
CA ASP A 236 21.37 3.06 12.97
C ASP A 236 21.65 2.28 11.69
N GLU A 237 21.53 2.95 10.55
CA GLU A 237 21.54 2.32 9.23
C GLU A 237 22.52 3.08 8.33
N THR A 238 23.25 2.34 7.50
CA THR A 238 24.16 2.93 6.50
C THR A 238 23.80 2.42 5.12
N PHE A 239 23.58 3.34 4.19
CA PHE A 239 23.20 3.04 2.81
C PHE A 239 24.28 3.52 1.86
N GLU A 240 24.66 2.70 0.90
CA GLU A 240 25.47 3.16 -0.23
C GLU A 240 24.57 3.87 -1.24
N VAL A 241 24.87 5.14 -1.52
CA VAL A 241 24.10 5.98 -2.44
C VAL A 241 24.85 6.18 -3.75
N ALA A 242 26.19 6.13 -3.70
CA ALA A 242 27.06 6.06 -4.86
C ALA A 242 28.34 5.29 -4.47
N SER A 243 29.12 4.85 -5.46
CA SER A 243 30.34 4.04 -5.26
C SER A 243 31.38 4.64 -4.30
N ARG A 244 31.30 5.96 -4.03
CA ARG A 244 32.17 6.68 -3.09
C ARG A 244 31.41 7.42 -1.98
N VAL A 245 30.09 7.25 -1.88
CA VAL A 245 29.27 7.96 -0.90
C VAL A 245 28.29 7.02 -0.23
N LYS A 246 28.40 6.93 1.09
CA LYS A 246 27.43 6.28 1.96
C LYS A 246 26.73 7.33 2.80
N ILE A 247 25.46 7.11 3.09
CA ILE A 247 24.69 7.94 4.00
C ILE A 247 24.41 7.10 5.24
N LYS A 248 24.84 7.60 6.39
CA LYS A 248 24.53 7.04 7.70
C LYS A 248 23.37 7.83 8.31
N ILE A 249 22.33 7.12 8.75
CA ILE A 249 21.23 7.68 9.52
C ILE A 249 21.13 6.99 10.86
N SER A 250 20.92 7.74 11.92
CA SER A 250 20.59 7.16 13.22
C SER A 250 19.67 8.04 14.04
N GLY A 251 18.96 7.44 14.99
CA GLY A 251 18.02 8.17 15.83
C GLY A 251 17.07 7.27 16.59
N ASN A 252 16.14 7.91 17.29
CA ASN A 252 15.06 7.29 18.04
C ASN A 252 13.72 7.94 17.67
N VAL A 253 12.69 7.12 17.51
CA VAL A 253 11.36 7.60 17.08
C VAL A 253 10.71 8.52 18.12
N GLY A 254 10.81 8.18 19.41
CA GLY A 254 10.33 9.02 20.50
C GLY A 254 11.02 10.38 20.55
N ASP A 255 12.33 10.41 20.32
CA ASP A 255 13.10 11.67 20.25
C ASP A 255 12.66 12.54 19.07
N ILE A 256 12.41 11.93 17.90
CA ILE A 256 11.86 12.63 16.73
C ILE A 256 10.49 13.24 17.03
N ILE A 257 9.58 12.48 17.64
CA ILE A 257 8.24 12.98 17.99
C ILE A 257 8.35 14.17 18.95
N ASN A 258 9.19 14.08 19.97
CA ASN A 258 9.41 15.15 20.95
C ASN A 258 10.08 16.39 20.34
N ALA A 259 10.99 16.20 19.38
CA ALA A 259 11.61 17.32 18.70
C ALA A 259 10.65 18.05 17.75
N LEU A 260 9.68 17.34 17.19
CA LEU A 260 8.62 17.90 16.35
C LEU A 260 7.42 18.44 17.14
N ALA A 261 7.48 18.49 18.47
CA ALA A 261 6.41 19.04 19.31
C ALA A 261 5.88 20.40 18.81
N PRO A 262 6.72 21.44 18.56
CA PRO A 262 6.22 22.72 18.05
C PRO A 262 5.50 22.58 16.70
N ASP A 263 6.03 21.76 15.78
CA ASP A 263 5.44 21.58 14.44
C ASP A 263 4.12 20.80 14.49
N LEU A 264 3.99 19.83 15.40
CA LEU A 264 2.79 19.04 15.60
C LEU A 264 1.66 19.88 16.22
N ILE A 265 1.99 20.71 17.21
CA ILE A 265 1.06 21.68 17.81
C ILE A 265 0.61 22.70 16.76
N HIS A 266 1.57 23.26 16.01
CA HIS A 266 1.28 24.25 14.97
C HIS A 266 0.42 23.68 13.84
N PHE A 267 0.75 22.47 13.36
CA PHE A 267 -0.05 21.80 12.34
C PHE A 267 -1.46 21.48 12.84
N HIS A 268 -1.61 21.03 14.10
CA HIS A 268 -2.93 20.82 14.68
C HIS A 268 -3.78 22.10 14.66
N ASN A 269 -3.22 23.24 15.08
CA ASN A 269 -3.91 24.52 15.04
C ASN A 269 -4.24 24.96 13.61
N PHE A 270 -3.35 24.70 12.65
CA PHE A 270 -3.61 24.91 11.23
C PHE A 270 -4.80 24.07 10.75
N LEU A 271 -4.88 22.78 11.10
CA LEU A 271 -6.02 21.94 10.70
C LEU A 271 -7.34 22.44 11.30
N LEU A 272 -7.32 22.93 12.55
CA LEU A 272 -8.50 23.54 13.18
C LEU A 272 -8.95 24.80 12.45
N SER A 273 -8.02 25.65 11.96
CA SER A 273 -8.39 26.84 11.19
C SER A 273 -8.91 26.47 9.79
N GLN A 274 -8.30 25.48 9.11
CA GLN A 274 -8.77 25.00 7.81
C GLN A 274 -10.18 24.40 7.86
N LYS A 275 -10.53 23.69 8.94
CA LYS A 275 -11.90 23.18 9.15
C LYS A 275 -12.93 24.31 9.19
N SER A 276 -12.60 25.44 9.82
CA SER A 276 -13.50 26.61 9.89
C SER A 276 -13.79 27.23 8.51
N GLU A 277 -12.91 26.98 7.53
CA GLU A 277 -12.99 27.46 6.16
C GLU A 277 -13.67 26.43 5.22
N ASN A 278 -14.18 25.31 5.75
CA ASN A 278 -14.75 24.17 4.98
C ASN A 278 -13.74 23.47 4.04
N HIS A 279 -12.44 23.56 4.31
CA HIS A 279 -11.43 22.73 3.64
C HIS A 279 -11.42 21.33 4.28
N ASN A 280 -11.68 20.30 3.47
CA ASN A 280 -11.90 18.93 3.97
C ASN A 280 -10.83 17.91 3.55
N ASN A 281 -9.93 18.22 2.62
CA ASN A 281 -8.88 17.29 2.19
C ASN A 281 -7.59 17.47 3.02
N LEU A 282 -7.31 16.53 3.94
CA LEU A 282 -6.11 16.56 4.78
C LEU A 282 -4.79 16.51 3.99
N ILE A 283 -4.73 15.75 2.89
CA ILE A 283 -3.51 15.63 2.07
C ILE A 283 -3.19 16.98 1.41
N LEU A 284 -4.21 17.65 0.87
CA LEU A 284 -4.09 19.01 0.36
C LEU A 284 -3.62 19.97 1.46
N SER A 285 -4.28 19.97 2.62
CA SER A 285 -3.92 20.82 3.75
C SER A 285 -2.48 20.57 4.23
N LEU A 286 -2.02 19.32 4.26
CA LEU A 286 -0.64 18.99 4.58
C LEU A 286 0.34 19.57 3.55
N MET A 287 0.07 19.39 2.24
CA MET A 287 0.92 19.95 1.19
C MET A 287 0.99 21.48 1.27
N GLN A 288 -0.15 22.14 1.45
CA GLN A 288 -0.23 23.58 1.63
C GLN A 288 0.52 24.04 2.89
N TYR A 289 0.33 23.35 4.02
CA TYR A 289 1.01 23.64 5.27
C TYR A 289 2.53 23.58 5.13
N LEU A 290 3.08 22.50 4.56
CA LEU A 290 4.54 22.29 4.47
C LEU A 290 5.25 23.45 3.75
N PHE A 291 4.63 24.02 2.72
CA PHE A 291 5.22 25.08 1.91
C PHE A 291 4.74 26.49 2.29
N LYS A 292 3.85 26.62 3.28
CA LYS A 292 3.39 27.91 3.81
C LYS A 292 4.51 28.56 4.63
N LYS A 293 4.55 29.89 4.59
CA LYS A 293 5.41 30.68 5.48
C LYS A 293 4.96 30.47 6.94
N PRO A 294 5.88 30.27 7.90
CA PRO A 294 5.53 30.20 9.31
C PRO A 294 4.78 31.45 9.77
N THR A 295 3.68 31.25 10.49
CA THR A 295 2.83 32.31 11.06
C THR A 295 2.29 31.82 12.40
N ASP A 296 2.00 32.69 13.36
CA ASP A 296 1.29 32.27 14.57
C ASP A 296 -0.17 31.95 14.22
N ILE A 297 -0.66 30.78 14.62
CA ILE A 297 -2.06 30.38 14.45
C ILE A 297 -2.65 30.22 15.85
N ASN A 298 -3.78 30.88 16.11
CA ASN A 298 -4.43 30.87 17.43
C ASN A 298 -3.48 31.23 18.60
N ASN A 299 -2.53 32.14 18.36
CA ASN A 299 -1.50 32.57 19.32
C ASN A 299 -0.63 31.42 19.87
N ASP A 300 -0.36 30.41 19.06
CA ASP A 300 0.45 29.26 19.46
C ASP A 300 1.94 29.56 19.70
N GLY A 301 2.43 30.71 19.20
CA GLY A 301 3.78 31.21 19.41
C GLY A 301 4.83 30.63 18.46
N PHE A 302 4.42 29.95 17.38
CA PHE A 302 5.32 29.24 16.47
C PHE A 302 6.40 30.14 15.84
N THR A 303 6.09 31.38 15.50
CA THR A 303 7.05 32.32 14.88
C THR A 303 8.15 32.79 15.83
N LYS A 304 7.98 32.59 17.15
CA LYS A 304 8.96 32.98 18.17
C LYS A 304 9.96 31.88 18.48
N ILE A 305 9.58 30.63 18.19
CA ILE A 305 10.44 29.45 18.29
C ILE A 305 11.57 29.55 17.27
N ASN A 306 12.77 29.12 17.65
CA ASN A 306 13.94 29.15 16.77
C ASN A 306 14.30 30.54 16.21
N SER A 307 13.82 31.62 16.84
CA SER A 307 14.05 33.00 16.37
C SER A 307 15.53 33.42 16.36
N GLN A 308 16.40 32.68 17.03
CA GLN A 308 17.85 32.90 17.09
C GLN A 308 18.66 32.03 16.12
N VAL A 309 17.99 31.20 15.31
CA VAL A 309 18.64 30.35 14.30
C VAL A 309 19.25 31.22 13.20
N LYS A 310 20.46 30.84 12.77
CA LYS A 310 21.27 31.67 11.85
C LYS A 310 20.62 31.76 10.47
N HIS A 311 20.09 30.63 10.00
CA HIS A 311 19.43 30.54 8.70
C HIS A 311 17.93 30.77 8.82
N PRO A 312 17.34 31.63 7.97
CA PRO A 312 15.93 31.95 8.07
C PRO A 312 15.07 30.72 7.77
N ILE A 313 14.14 30.43 8.66
CA ILE A 313 13.07 29.46 8.43
C ILE A 313 12.02 30.13 7.54
N THR A 314 11.93 29.72 6.27
CA THR A 314 11.05 30.37 5.28
C THR A 314 9.74 29.62 5.06
N THR A 315 9.71 28.34 5.40
CA THR A 315 8.54 27.46 5.29
C THR A 315 8.40 26.56 6.52
N ASN A 316 7.20 26.01 6.74
CA ASN A 316 7.00 25.02 7.81
C ASN A 316 7.84 23.75 7.57
N LEU A 317 8.14 23.39 6.32
CA LEU A 317 9.09 22.33 5.99
C LEU A 317 10.50 22.64 6.50
N ASP A 318 10.96 23.89 6.38
CA ASP A 318 12.25 24.30 6.93
C ASP A 318 12.27 24.13 8.46
N SER A 319 11.17 24.47 9.16
CA SER A 319 11.03 24.29 10.61
C SER A 319 11.14 22.81 11.00
N ILE A 320 10.37 21.95 10.34
CA ILE A 320 10.39 20.50 10.57
C ILE A 320 11.81 19.96 10.37
N ILE A 321 12.47 20.34 9.27
CA ILE A 321 13.81 19.87 8.98
C ILE A 321 14.81 20.40 10.02
N HIS A 322 14.74 21.67 10.38
CA HIS A 322 15.55 22.23 11.45
C HIS A 322 15.40 21.41 12.74
N ASN A 323 14.16 21.20 13.19
CA ASN A 323 13.85 20.47 14.43
C ASN A 323 14.24 18.98 14.37
N LEU A 324 14.31 18.38 13.18
CA LEU A 324 14.83 17.01 13.00
C LEU A 324 16.36 16.92 13.14
N PHE A 325 17.08 17.97 12.72
CA PHE A 325 18.55 17.94 12.68
C PHE A 325 19.21 18.69 13.83
N GLN A 326 18.45 19.47 14.60
CA GLN A 326 18.93 20.30 15.70
C GLN A 326 17.87 20.45 16.80
N SER A 327 18.29 20.78 18.02
CA SER A 327 17.38 21.14 19.11
C SER A 327 16.61 22.40 18.76
N TRP A 328 15.29 22.34 18.84
CA TRP A 328 14.46 23.53 18.81
C TRP A 328 14.62 24.36 20.09
N GLN A 329 14.41 25.66 19.97
CA GLN A 329 14.58 26.65 21.02
C GLN A 329 13.25 27.32 21.35
N THR A 330 12.91 27.39 22.64
CA THR A 330 11.71 28.10 23.10
C THR A 330 11.78 29.59 22.80
N THR A 331 10.68 30.30 23.05
CA THR A 331 10.60 31.75 22.91
C THR A 331 11.60 32.51 23.81
N THR A 332 12.08 31.87 24.87
CA THR A 332 13.08 32.41 25.80
C THR A 332 14.52 32.01 25.42
N GLY A 333 14.71 31.24 24.34
CA GLY A 333 16.00 30.74 23.89
C GLY A 333 16.48 29.47 24.60
N GLU A 334 15.67 28.90 25.50
CA GLU A 334 15.96 27.60 26.12
C GLU A 334 16.00 26.53 25.02
N SER A 335 17.06 25.73 24.96
CA SER A 335 17.20 24.68 23.93
C SER A 335 16.72 23.32 24.45
N SER A 336 16.02 22.57 23.60
CA SER A 336 15.57 21.21 23.94
C SER A 336 16.75 20.31 24.33
N LYS A 337 16.52 19.42 25.30
CA LYS A 337 17.50 18.38 25.67
C LYS A 337 17.79 17.40 24.53
N ILE A 338 16.86 17.27 23.59
CA ILE A 338 17.03 16.44 22.40
C ILE A 338 17.77 17.28 21.35
N THR A 339 19.08 17.10 21.29
CA THR A 339 19.96 17.93 20.48
C THR A 339 20.00 17.51 19.01
N GLU A 340 19.92 16.21 18.73
CA GLU A 340 19.98 15.63 17.39
C GLU A 340 19.07 14.39 17.32
N PRO A 341 17.74 14.59 17.16
CA PRO A 341 16.78 13.50 17.13
C PRO A 341 16.96 12.61 15.89
N PHE A 342 17.36 13.21 14.77
CA PHE A 342 17.72 12.52 13.54
C PHE A 342 19.15 12.90 13.13
N LYS A 343 20.07 11.95 13.34
CA LYS A 343 21.47 12.10 12.93
C LYS A 343 21.64 11.64 11.50
N LEU A 344 22.24 12.51 10.68
CA LEU A 344 22.56 12.23 9.30
C LEU A 344 24.01 12.59 9.04
N ALA A 345 24.74 11.64 8.47
CA ALA A 345 26.12 11.86 8.08
C ALA A 345 26.36 11.31 6.69
N ALA A 346 27.17 12.03 5.91
CA ALA A 346 27.71 11.56 4.65
C ALA A 346 29.11 10.97 4.89
N MET A 347 29.27 9.68 4.60
CA MET A 347 30.59 9.04 4.58
C MET A 347 31.10 9.04 3.14
N ILE A 348 32.28 9.61 2.91
CA ILE A 348 32.83 9.82 1.57
C ILE A 348 34.18 9.14 1.46
N LYS A 349 34.34 8.32 0.41
CA LYS A 349 35.59 7.62 0.13
C LYS A 349 36.55 8.55 -0.61
N ILE A 350 37.56 9.04 0.11
CA ILE A 350 38.69 9.79 -0.44
C ILE A 350 39.75 8.78 -0.89
N PRO A 351 40.22 8.84 -2.16
CA PRO A 351 41.14 7.84 -2.72
C PRO A 351 42.41 7.56 -1.90
N ILE A 352 42.89 8.55 -1.15
CA ILE A 352 44.16 8.46 -0.39
C ILE A 352 43.89 8.21 1.11
N TRP A 353 42.78 8.67 1.67
CA TRP A 353 42.53 8.70 3.13
C TRP A 353 41.47 7.71 3.62
N GLY A 354 40.79 7.00 2.71
CA GLY A 354 39.72 6.07 3.09
C GLY A 354 38.38 6.78 3.26
N TRP A 355 37.53 6.30 4.17
CA TRP A 355 36.20 6.86 4.39
C TRP A 355 36.23 7.96 5.44
N GLU A 356 35.94 9.19 5.04
CA GLU A 356 35.74 10.33 5.93
C GLU A 356 34.26 10.54 6.23
N THR A 357 33.91 10.96 7.45
CA THR A 357 32.51 11.19 7.85
C THR A 357 32.24 12.67 8.05
N TYR A 358 31.28 13.19 7.29
CA TYR A 358 30.82 14.57 7.33
C TYR A 358 29.44 14.63 7.98
N GLN A 359 29.30 15.41 9.04
CA GLN A 359 28.03 15.62 9.73
C GLN A 359 27.14 16.57 8.94
N ILE A 360 25.91 16.16 8.66
CA ILE A 360 24.90 16.99 8.00
C ILE A 360 24.00 17.57 9.09
N LYS A 361 23.95 18.91 9.20
CA LYS A 361 23.09 19.61 10.16
C LYS A 361 22.45 20.83 9.52
N TRP A 362 21.47 21.43 10.20
CA TRP A 362 20.84 22.66 9.73
C TRP A 362 21.83 23.85 9.68
N ASP A 363 22.48 24.22 10.80
CA ASP A 363 23.35 25.42 10.87
C ASP A 363 24.84 25.17 11.13
N ARG A 364 25.20 24.00 11.70
CA ARG A 364 26.52 23.77 12.35
C ARG A 364 27.20 22.47 11.94
N GLY A 365 26.80 21.90 10.81
CA GLY A 365 27.39 20.68 10.26
C GLY A 365 28.53 21.01 9.30
N ASP A 366 29.32 20.00 8.95
CA ASP A 366 30.24 20.08 7.82
C ASP A 366 29.48 20.37 6.52
N ILE A 367 28.23 19.89 6.46
CA ILE A 367 27.25 20.21 5.44
C ILE A 367 26.10 20.96 6.12
N ASP A 368 25.96 22.23 5.76
CA ASP A 368 24.97 23.20 6.25
C ASP A 368 23.71 23.14 5.37
N LEU A 369 22.64 22.57 5.90
CA LEU A 369 21.37 22.41 5.20
C LEU A 369 20.58 23.72 5.11
N GLY A 370 20.68 24.64 6.06
CA GLY A 370 19.94 25.91 6.02
C GLY A 370 20.38 26.80 4.85
N ASN A 371 21.63 26.66 4.42
CA ASN A 371 22.13 27.26 3.18
C ASN A 371 21.76 26.51 1.90
N LYS A 372 21.24 25.28 2.01
CA LYS A 372 20.74 24.51 0.87
C LYS A 372 19.27 24.84 0.75
N ASN A 373 18.83 25.29 -0.43
CA ASN A 373 17.43 25.65 -0.67
C ASN A 373 16.52 24.41 -0.66
N ILE A 374 16.28 23.84 0.53
CA ILE A 374 15.59 22.56 0.70
C ILE A 374 14.13 22.68 0.29
N ASN A 375 13.50 23.82 0.53
CA ASN A 375 12.19 24.14 -0.02
C ASN A 375 12.15 23.93 -1.54
N LYS A 376 13.14 24.44 -2.29
CA LYS A 376 13.25 24.17 -3.72
C LYS A 376 13.43 22.68 -4.01
N MET A 377 14.28 21.97 -3.27
CA MET A 377 14.43 20.51 -3.45
C MET A 377 13.12 19.75 -3.23
N GLY A 378 12.34 20.12 -2.22
CA GLY A 378 11.01 19.57 -1.96
C GLY A 378 10.03 19.89 -3.09
N LYS A 379 9.96 21.14 -3.54
CA LYS A 379 9.13 21.56 -4.68
C LYS A 379 9.50 20.85 -5.97
N ASP A 380 10.80 20.67 -6.23
CA ASP A 380 11.32 19.95 -7.39
C ASP A 380 10.94 18.46 -7.32
N LEU A 381 11.01 17.85 -6.12
CA LEU A 381 10.55 16.49 -5.90
C LEU A 381 9.05 16.34 -6.19
N PHE A 382 8.21 17.18 -5.58
CA PHE A 382 6.78 17.15 -5.81
C PHE A 382 6.44 17.38 -7.28
N SER A 383 7.09 18.35 -7.93
CA SER A 383 6.86 18.62 -9.36
C SER A 383 7.20 17.43 -10.25
N GLN A 384 8.24 16.66 -9.93
CA GLN A 384 8.54 15.39 -10.62
C GLN A 384 7.47 14.32 -10.38
N LEU A 385 6.75 14.36 -9.25
CA LEU A 385 5.66 13.45 -8.93
C LEU A 385 4.32 13.82 -9.59
N LEU A 386 4.09 15.11 -9.87
CA LEU A 386 2.80 15.61 -10.40
C LEU A 386 2.40 14.99 -11.74
N ASN A 387 3.39 14.69 -12.58
CA ASN A 387 3.24 14.14 -13.92
C ASN A 387 4.22 12.99 -14.14
N HIS A 388 4.20 12.02 -13.23
CA HIS A 388 5.21 10.97 -13.17
C HIS A 388 4.87 9.77 -14.05
N ASP A 389 5.89 9.27 -14.75
CA ASP A 389 5.86 7.99 -15.45
C ASP A 389 6.10 6.87 -14.43
N LEU A 390 5.08 6.04 -14.21
CA LEU A 390 5.06 5.00 -13.18
C LEU A 390 6.12 3.90 -13.39
N THR A 391 6.75 3.86 -14.58
CA THR A 391 7.83 2.92 -14.92
C THR A 391 9.22 3.46 -14.65
N LYS A 392 9.32 4.72 -14.20
CA LYS A 392 10.60 5.40 -13.95
C LYS A 392 10.78 5.68 -12.47
N ASP A 393 12.03 5.71 -12.05
CA ASP A 393 12.39 6.24 -10.74
C ASP A 393 12.49 7.76 -10.81
N VAL A 394 12.30 8.42 -9.67
CA VAL A 394 12.54 9.87 -9.55
C VAL A 394 13.97 10.10 -9.08
N SER A 395 14.67 11.07 -9.67
CA SER A 395 16.02 11.41 -9.26
C SER A 395 16.03 12.75 -8.54
N LEU A 396 16.53 12.74 -7.31
CA LEU A 396 16.84 13.95 -6.55
C LEU A 396 18.32 14.27 -6.72
N LYS A 397 18.63 15.50 -7.11
CA LYS A 397 20.02 15.99 -7.07
C LYS A 397 20.27 16.61 -5.72
N ILE A 398 21.14 16.00 -4.93
CA ILE A 398 21.56 16.54 -3.64
C ILE A 398 22.93 17.19 -3.82
N ASP A 399 22.98 18.51 -3.66
CA ASP A 399 24.23 19.25 -3.58
C ASP A 399 24.67 19.37 -2.12
N LEU A 400 25.72 18.63 -1.76
CA LEU A 400 26.30 18.62 -0.41
C LEU A 400 27.45 19.61 -0.23
N GLY A 401 27.71 20.51 -1.21
CA GLY A 401 28.71 21.59 -1.09
C GLY A 401 29.94 21.40 -1.99
N SER A 402 30.85 22.38 -1.95
CA SER A 402 31.93 22.56 -2.92
C SER A 402 32.93 21.40 -3.03
N ILE A 403 33.03 20.57 -1.98
CA ILE A 403 33.97 19.44 -1.89
C ILE A 403 33.32 18.14 -2.38
N ILE A 404 31.98 18.10 -2.47
CA ILE A 404 31.21 16.89 -2.75
C ILE A 404 30.44 17.11 -4.06
N PRO A 405 30.71 16.32 -5.12
CA PRO A 405 29.96 16.46 -6.36
C PRO A 405 28.46 16.27 -6.11
N THR A 406 27.62 17.00 -6.82
CA THR A 406 26.16 16.82 -6.76
C THR A 406 25.81 15.36 -7.03
N ILE A 407 25.12 14.72 -6.09
CA ILE A 407 24.83 13.29 -6.15
C ILE A 407 23.40 13.11 -6.65
N PRO A 408 23.18 12.35 -7.73
CA PRO A 408 21.85 11.88 -8.07
C PRO A 408 21.47 10.77 -7.10
N VAL A 409 20.41 10.99 -6.33
CA VAL A 409 19.78 10.00 -5.46
C VAL A 409 18.54 9.49 -6.17
N SER A 410 18.60 8.23 -6.62
CA SER A 410 17.41 7.58 -7.17
C SER A 410 16.45 7.22 -6.04
N ILE A 411 15.22 7.69 -6.14
CA ILE A 411 14.10 7.24 -5.32
C ILE A 411 13.41 6.11 -6.11
N PRO A 412 13.50 4.84 -5.64
CA PRO A 412 13.00 3.68 -6.37
C PRO A 412 11.47 3.58 -6.30
N LEU A 413 10.79 4.54 -6.91
CA LEU A 413 9.33 4.63 -6.90
C LEU A 413 8.71 3.47 -7.66
N THR A 414 9.33 2.99 -8.74
CA THR A 414 8.86 1.80 -9.47
C THR A 414 8.58 0.62 -8.56
N LYS A 415 9.50 0.32 -7.63
CA LYS A 415 9.35 -0.76 -6.64
C LYS A 415 8.24 -0.48 -5.63
N LEU A 416 8.07 0.77 -5.22
CA LEU A 416 7.01 1.17 -4.30
C LEU A 416 5.64 1.09 -4.99
N VAL A 417 5.51 1.68 -6.16
CA VAL A 417 4.29 1.71 -6.96
C VAL A 417 3.88 0.28 -7.34
N ASN A 418 4.79 -0.58 -7.81
CA ASN A 418 4.47 -2.00 -8.07
C ASN A 418 3.96 -2.75 -6.84
N SER A 419 4.37 -2.36 -5.62
CA SER A 419 3.84 -2.97 -4.39
C SER A 419 2.47 -2.44 -3.98
N LEU A 420 2.13 -1.19 -4.34
CA LEU A 420 0.89 -0.52 -3.92
C LEU A 420 -0.22 -0.61 -4.97
N ILE A 421 0.11 -0.61 -6.27
CA ILE A 421 -0.89 -0.66 -7.34
C ILE A 421 -1.83 -1.86 -7.26
N PRO A 422 -1.38 -3.09 -6.92
CA PRO A 422 -2.31 -4.18 -6.69
C PRO A 422 -3.40 -3.80 -5.69
N GLU A 423 -3.04 -3.18 -4.58
CA GLU A 423 -3.98 -2.72 -3.56
C GLU A 423 -4.81 -1.50 -4.01
N LEU A 424 -4.33 -0.68 -4.95
CA LEU A 424 -5.08 0.46 -5.52
C LEU A 424 -6.17 0.03 -6.50
N LEU A 425 -5.90 -1.03 -7.24
CA LEU A 425 -6.79 -1.54 -8.30
C LEU A 425 -7.74 -2.62 -7.78
N VAL A 426 -7.32 -3.39 -6.79
CA VAL A 426 -8.10 -4.48 -6.20
C VAL A 426 -9.17 -3.91 -5.28
N GLN A 427 -10.35 -3.73 -5.85
CA GLN A 427 -11.57 -3.40 -5.13
C GLN A 427 -12.16 -4.65 -4.44
N PRO A 428 -13.12 -4.51 -3.50
CA PRO A 428 -13.73 -5.65 -2.79
C PRO A 428 -14.36 -6.71 -3.70
N ASP A 429 -14.69 -6.36 -4.94
CA ASP A 429 -15.39 -7.20 -5.91
C ASP A 429 -14.45 -8.10 -6.76
N PHE A 430 -13.15 -8.09 -6.46
CA PHE A 430 -12.18 -9.02 -7.04
C PHE A 430 -12.05 -10.27 -6.17
N ASN A 431 -11.86 -11.42 -6.82
CA ASN A 431 -11.69 -12.69 -6.13
C ASN A 431 -10.33 -12.75 -5.41
N ASN A 432 -10.35 -12.96 -4.09
CA ASN A 432 -9.14 -13.05 -3.26
C ASN A 432 -8.15 -14.12 -3.70
N ASP A 433 -8.63 -15.27 -4.21
CA ASP A 433 -7.75 -16.35 -4.67
C ASP A 433 -6.99 -15.92 -5.93
N GLU A 434 -7.69 -15.25 -6.86
CA GLU A 434 -7.12 -14.72 -8.10
C GLU A 434 -6.04 -13.67 -7.80
N ILE A 435 -6.28 -12.76 -6.85
CA ILE A 435 -5.29 -11.76 -6.42
C ILE A 435 -4.10 -12.44 -5.73
N THR A 436 -4.36 -13.42 -4.87
CA THR A 436 -3.32 -14.02 -4.03
C THR A 436 -2.39 -14.91 -4.85
N ASN A 437 -2.89 -15.55 -5.91
CA ASN A 437 -2.11 -16.45 -6.77
C ASN A 437 -1.35 -15.76 -7.90
N ASN A 438 -1.53 -14.44 -8.07
CA ASN A 438 -0.92 -13.68 -9.16
C ASN A 438 -0.03 -12.55 -8.68
N ASN A 439 0.96 -12.20 -9.50
CA ASN A 439 1.76 -10.99 -9.41
C ASN A 439 1.26 -9.98 -10.45
N LEU A 440 1.29 -8.70 -10.09
CA LEU A 440 1.07 -7.59 -11.02
C LEU A 440 2.37 -6.82 -11.19
N THR A 441 2.66 -6.43 -12.43
CA THR A 441 3.77 -5.54 -12.77
C THR A 441 3.26 -4.46 -13.70
N ILE A 442 3.65 -3.21 -13.46
CA ILE A 442 3.29 -2.09 -14.32
C ILE A 442 4.24 -2.09 -15.51
N LEU A 443 3.68 -2.10 -16.72
CA LEU A 443 4.42 -2.01 -17.97
C LEU A 443 4.44 -0.58 -18.52
N SER A 444 3.38 0.18 -18.29
CA SER A 444 3.29 1.61 -18.60
C SER A 444 2.22 2.27 -17.73
N GLY A 445 2.29 3.58 -17.62
CA GLY A 445 1.26 4.38 -16.96
C GLY A 445 1.80 5.73 -16.53
N LYS A 446 0.94 6.74 -16.48
CA LYS A 446 1.29 8.08 -16.03
C LYS A 446 0.39 8.47 -14.87
N SER A 447 0.97 8.90 -13.75
CA SER A 447 0.20 9.55 -12.70
C SER A 447 0.15 11.05 -12.94
N VAL A 448 -1.05 11.60 -12.89
CA VAL A 448 -1.38 13.01 -13.04
C VAL A 448 -2.13 13.46 -11.80
N PHE A 449 -1.58 14.43 -11.07
CA PHE A 449 -2.33 15.09 -10.02
C PHE A 449 -3.32 16.06 -10.65
N GLU A 450 -4.58 15.97 -10.25
CA GLU A 450 -5.63 16.89 -10.67
C GLU A 450 -6.16 17.66 -9.45
N ILE A 451 -6.46 18.94 -9.66
CA ILE A 451 -6.99 19.84 -8.65
C ILE A 451 -8.37 20.34 -9.05
N THR A 452 -9.15 20.75 -8.06
CA THR A 452 -10.42 21.45 -8.31
C THR A 452 -10.59 22.63 -7.36
N LYS A 453 -11.19 23.70 -7.87
CA LYS A 453 -11.50 24.93 -7.12
C LYS A 453 -13.00 25.04 -6.78
N ASP A 454 -13.83 24.29 -7.51
CA ASP A 454 -15.29 24.32 -7.41
C ASP A 454 -15.91 22.96 -7.05
N GLY A 455 -15.09 21.90 -6.94
CA GLY A 455 -15.51 20.53 -6.67
C GLY A 455 -16.10 19.80 -7.89
N LYS A 456 -16.15 20.45 -9.06
CA LYS A 456 -16.79 19.92 -10.28
C LYS A 456 -15.81 19.79 -11.43
N ASN A 457 -15.04 20.83 -11.69
CA ASN A 457 -14.07 20.89 -12.78
C ASN A 457 -12.69 20.51 -12.23
N TRP A 458 -12.11 19.48 -12.84
CA TRP A 458 -10.79 18.96 -12.48
C TRP A 458 -9.79 19.32 -13.57
N GLU A 459 -8.68 19.91 -13.18
CA GLU A 459 -7.59 20.29 -14.07
C GLU A 459 -6.26 19.69 -13.60
N ALA A 460 -5.39 19.32 -14.54
CA ALA A 460 -4.08 18.79 -14.21
C ALA A 460 -3.21 19.86 -13.54
N ALA A 461 -2.58 19.52 -12.42
CA ALA A 461 -1.55 20.33 -11.81
C ALA A 461 -0.25 20.19 -12.62
N ASN A 462 0.24 21.30 -13.15
CA ASN A 462 1.47 21.35 -13.94
C ASN A 462 2.69 21.59 -13.06
N ASN A 463 2.50 22.28 -11.94
CA ASN A 463 3.53 22.56 -10.97
C ASN A 463 2.95 22.60 -9.55
N ILE A 464 3.82 22.53 -8.54
CA ILE A 464 3.40 22.52 -7.14
C ILE A 464 2.63 23.80 -6.75
N GLY A 465 2.93 24.94 -7.38
CA GLY A 465 2.22 26.20 -7.17
C GLY A 465 0.72 26.11 -7.50
N ASP A 466 0.33 25.24 -8.43
CA ASP A 466 -1.08 25.01 -8.76
C ASP A 466 -1.82 24.39 -7.56
N ILE A 467 -1.20 23.42 -6.88
CA ILE A 467 -1.74 22.77 -5.67
C ILE A 467 -1.71 23.71 -4.46
N LEU A 468 -0.65 24.52 -4.33
CA LEU A 468 -0.48 25.45 -3.21
C LEU A 468 -1.40 26.66 -3.27
N ASN A 469 -2.17 26.83 -4.35
CA ASN A 469 -3.12 27.92 -4.49
C ASN A 469 -4.29 27.76 -3.49
N GLU A 470 -4.57 28.80 -2.72
CA GLU A 470 -5.61 28.81 -1.67
C GLU A 470 -7.03 28.58 -2.22
N ALA A 471 -7.26 28.86 -3.52
CA ALA A 471 -8.54 28.58 -4.17
C ALA A 471 -8.78 27.07 -4.41
N VAL A 472 -7.74 26.23 -4.33
CA VAL A 472 -7.87 24.79 -4.50
C VAL A 472 -8.55 24.19 -3.28
N LYS A 473 -9.61 23.42 -3.54
CA LYS A 473 -10.43 22.80 -2.50
C LYS A 473 -10.17 21.31 -2.35
N ASP A 474 -9.72 20.66 -3.43
CA ASP A 474 -9.50 19.22 -3.44
C ASP A 474 -8.43 18.84 -4.46
N VAL A 475 -7.82 17.67 -4.25
CA VAL A 475 -6.77 17.09 -5.07
C VAL A 475 -7.02 15.59 -5.21
N ARG A 476 -6.80 15.07 -6.41
CA ARG A 476 -6.89 13.63 -6.70
C ARG A 476 -5.73 13.18 -7.56
N LEU A 477 -5.49 11.88 -7.58
CA LEU A 477 -4.51 11.24 -8.44
C LEU A 477 -5.24 10.51 -9.57
N LYS A 478 -5.01 10.92 -10.81
CA LYS A 478 -5.46 10.19 -11.99
C LYS A 478 -4.30 9.38 -12.54
N ILE A 479 -4.53 8.10 -12.81
CA ILE A 479 -3.57 7.24 -13.49
C ILE A 479 -4.09 6.98 -14.90
N GLU A 480 -3.32 7.37 -15.90
CA GLU A 480 -3.67 7.28 -17.32
C GLU A 480 -2.79 6.26 -18.04
N ASN A 481 -3.32 5.66 -19.10
CA ASN A 481 -2.62 4.72 -19.99
C ASN A 481 -1.91 3.59 -19.22
N LEU A 482 -2.57 3.10 -18.17
CA LEU A 482 -2.03 2.05 -17.32
C LEU A 482 -2.06 0.73 -18.08
N LYS A 483 -0.89 0.10 -18.20
CA LYS A 483 -0.73 -1.27 -18.70
C LYS A 483 -0.13 -2.12 -17.59
N LEU A 484 -0.74 -3.26 -17.34
CA LEU A 484 -0.34 -4.21 -16.32
C LEU A 484 -0.03 -5.56 -16.95
N LYS A 485 0.94 -6.24 -16.36
CA LYS A 485 1.24 -7.64 -16.61
C LYS A 485 0.80 -8.46 -15.41
N VAL A 486 -0.16 -9.35 -15.64
CA VAL A 486 -0.55 -10.41 -14.70
C VAL A 486 0.36 -11.60 -14.95
N THR A 487 1.00 -12.12 -13.91
CA THR A 487 1.82 -13.35 -14.00
C THR A 487 1.46 -14.27 -12.85
N SER A 488 1.22 -15.55 -13.12
CA SER A 488 0.99 -16.53 -12.05
C SER A 488 2.23 -16.63 -11.16
N LYS A 489 2.01 -16.70 -9.83
CA LYS A 489 3.10 -16.91 -8.87
C LYS A 489 3.70 -18.30 -8.95
N ASN A 490 2.91 -19.28 -9.39
CA ASN A 490 3.30 -20.68 -9.41
C ASN A 490 3.78 -21.13 -10.80
N ASP A 491 3.56 -20.31 -11.84
CA ASP A 491 4.01 -20.57 -13.21
C ASP A 491 4.28 -19.24 -13.93
N SER A 492 5.56 -18.88 -14.08
CA SER A 492 5.95 -17.61 -14.71
C SER A 492 5.73 -17.59 -16.23
N THR A 493 5.45 -18.73 -16.86
CA THR A 493 5.11 -18.82 -18.29
C THR A 493 3.67 -18.37 -18.55
N VAL A 494 2.82 -18.42 -17.52
CA VAL A 494 1.44 -17.93 -17.57
C VAL A 494 1.44 -16.43 -17.30
N SER A 495 1.30 -15.65 -18.36
CA SER A 495 1.25 -14.20 -18.24
C SER A 495 0.36 -13.53 -19.27
N PHE A 496 -0.35 -12.50 -18.83
CA PHE A 496 -1.29 -11.72 -19.63
C PHE A 496 -1.04 -10.23 -19.44
N GLU A 497 -1.12 -9.45 -20.52
CA GLU A 497 -1.00 -7.99 -20.48
C GLU A 497 -2.37 -7.36 -20.70
N THR A 498 -2.75 -6.41 -19.83
CA THR A 498 -3.98 -5.63 -19.99
C THR A 498 -3.87 -4.67 -21.17
N ASN A 499 -4.99 -4.07 -21.56
CA ASN A 499 -5.03 -3.08 -22.64
C ASN A 499 -4.39 -1.75 -22.22
N ASP A 500 -3.84 -0.99 -23.18
CA ASP A 500 -3.03 0.23 -22.95
C ASP A 500 -3.82 1.51 -22.58
N ASN A 501 -5.10 1.37 -22.22
CA ASN A 501 -6.02 2.50 -22.03
C ASN A 501 -6.72 2.52 -20.66
N MET A 502 -6.29 1.68 -19.70
CA MET A 502 -6.90 1.73 -18.38
C MET A 502 -6.62 3.08 -17.73
N THR A 503 -7.69 3.75 -17.35
CA THR A 503 -7.64 5.00 -16.59
C THR A 503 -8.37 4.79 -15.28
N THR A 504 -7.71 5.10 -14.16
CA THR A 504 -8.30 5.01 -12.82
C THR A 504 -8.07 6.32 -12.09
N THR A 505 -8.99 6.66 -11.19
CA THR A 505 -8.88 7.84 -10.34
C THR A 505 -8.83 7.40 -8.89
N VAL A 506 -7.83 7.88 -8.17
CA VAL A 506 -7.69 7.71 -6.73
C VAL A 506 -8.01 9.06 -6.07
N MET A 507 -9.13 9.11 -5.38
CA MET A 507 -9.48 10.25 -4.54
C MET A 507 -8.58 10.25 -3.31
N LEU A 508 -7.89 11.36 -3.07
CA LEU A 508 -7.05 11.56 -1.88
C LEU A 508 -7.93 12.07 -0.73
N ASP A 509 -9.05 11.38 -0.48
CA ASP A 509 -10.22 11.85 0.28
C ASP A 509 -10.10 11.65 1.79
N ILE A 510 -8.96 12.03 2.37
CA ILE A 510 -8.84 12.01 3.82
C ILE A 510 -9.62 13.18 4.40
N ASP A 511 -10.88 12.93 4.78
CA ASP A 511 -11.81 13.93 5.31
C ASP A 511 -11.40 14.43 6.70
N LEU A 512 -10.98 15.69 6.77
CA LEU A 512 -10.69 16.43 8.00
C LEU A 512 -11.83 16.35 9.02
N ASN A 513 -13.08 16.35 8.58
CA ASN A 513 -14.23 16.27 9.49
C ASN A 513 -14.41 14.90 10.14
N SER A 514 -13.92 13.84 9.51
CA SER A 514 -13.87 12.52 10.15
C SER A 514 -12.78 12.46 11.24
N ILE A 515 -11.76 13.32 11.14
CA ILE A 515 -10.56 13.36 11.99
C ILE A 515 -10.64 14.39 13.12
N LEU A 516 -11.44 15.43 13.00
CA LEU A 516 -11.55 16.51 14.01
C LEU A 516 -12.90 16.51 14.72
N LYS A 517 -13.61 15.37 14.76
CA LYS A 517 -14.77 15.14 15.62
C LYS A 517 -14.31 14.58 16.95
#